data_AF-A0A820ERF2-F1
#
_entry.id   AF-A0A820ERF2-F1
#
_cell.length_a   1.000
_cell.length_b   1.000
_cell.length_c   1.000
_cell.angle_alpha   90.00
_cell.angle_beta   90.00
_cell.angle_gamma   90.00
#
_symmetry.space_group_name_H-M   'P 1'
#
loop_
_entity.id
_entity.type
_entity.pdbx_description
1 polymer ?
#
loop_
_entity_poly.entity_id
_entity_poly.type
_entity_poly.pdbx_seq_one_letter_code
_entity_poly.pdbx_strand_id
1 'polypeptide(L)'
;QNRVPMPLSCIETFLDCLIHDHIEIRKLTIKAIVSLCRLQKPPRIYVEKSLEEILSNNGKPLPHITTDQCHPGDREDNLWLTFNDYKPPQTQIEWEETCFLDKSFHGYYTWPKTIKYPLNKRARYTKDHEMPKDVTILYDRFMNKQFVRQLTQLMILNENEEQKNFDKDQFVMFKGLFRNFGLAFFDNFMEQLNELVHEKITKKQEGSHRVAAQIVAGMICGSKNWTLQMLNELWEKLTPFLAEVCNNLNSEIKPHWNKCFFYIIVNKDRRRMFRVIHFLCTLINSKSVLNTFNESARWHLIRNLDKFHWRIPSVWCELYKHIAELLDHSSLSVRIRIADVLALSMSHDVTLLDGQSTRQPNINVFIDTISERLNQAIEISERLPINLISDQILETDLETQKAFNFIETVVLTNSDIFYYSQQPIKNGIIRLFPF
;
A
#
# COMPACT_ATOMS: atom_id res chain seq x y z
N GLN A 1 30.33 13.13 -2.71
CA GLN A 1 29.78 13.88 -3.86
C GLN A 1 30.01 15.36 -3.56
N ASN A 2 30.92 16.00 -4.29
CA ASN A 2 31.11 17.45 -4.22
C ASN A 2 29.81 18.09 -4.73
N ARG A 3 29.01 18.66 -3.82
CA ARG A 3 27.80 19.40 -4.18
C ARG A 3 28.27 20.66 -4.90
N VAL A 4 28.05 20.77 -6.20
CA VAL A 4 28.04 22.07 -6.85
C VAL A 4 26.77 22.77 -6.37
N PRO A 5 26.86 23.86 -5.58
CA PRO A 5 25.68 24.54 -5.08
C PRO A 5 24.94 25.17 -6.26
N MET A 6 23.62 24.97 -6.30
CA MET A 6 22.77 25.64 -7.29
C MET A 6 22.72 27.14 -6.97
N PRO A 7 22.86 28.04 -7.96
CA PRO A 7 22.70 29.47 -7.71
C PRO A 7 21.34 29.77 -7.06
N LEU A 8 21.33 30.65 -6.05
CA LEU A 8 20.11 30.96 -5.29
C LEU A 8 19.00 31.50 -6.20
N SER A 9 19.34 32.35 -7.17
CA SER A 9 18.42 32.89 -8.17
C SER A 9 17.74 31.80 -9.02
N CYS A 10 18.43 30.69 -9.28
CA CYS A 10 17.87 29.55 -10.00
C CYS A 10 16.79 28.86 -9.17
N ILE A 11 17.00 28.72 -7.85
CA ILE A 11 16.03 28.15 -6.92
C ILE A 11 14.80 29.05 -6.81
N GLU A 12 14.99 30.36 -6.67
CA GLU A 12 13.91 31.35 -6.66
C GLU A 12 13.09 31.28 -7.95
N THR A 13 13.75 31.27 -9.10
CA THR A 13 13.11 31.14 -10.41
C THR A 13 12.28 29.85 -10.51
N PHE A 14 12.81 28.70 -10.06
CA PHE A 14 12.02 27.47 -10.04
C PHE A 14 10.82 27.59 -9.09
N LEU A 15 10.97 28.22 -7.93
CA LEU A 15 9.84 28.37 -7.02
C LEU A 15 8.75 29.30 -7.56
N ASP A 16 9.13 30.35 -8.27
CA ASP A 16 8.18 31.22 -8.98
C ASP A 16 7.50 30.47 -10.12
N CYS A 17 8.27 29.66 -10.85
CA CYS A 17 7.77 28.89 -11.98
C CYS A 17 6.82 27.73 -11.58
N LEU A 18 6.72 27.38 -10.29
CA LEU A 18 5.75 26.39 -9.81
C LEU A 18 4.30 26.88 -9.95
N ILE A 19 4.10 28.19 -9.89
CA ILE A 19 2.79 28.85 -10.03
C ILE A 19 2.66 29.64 -11.33
N HIS A 20 3.56 29.41 -12.30
CA HIS A 20 3.54 30.06 -13.61
C HIS A 20 2.29 29.67 -14.40
N ASP A 21 1.74 30.57 -15.23
CA ASP A 21 0.49 30.34 -15.98
C ASP A 21 0.57 29.20 -17.01
N HIS A 22 1.74 29.00 -17.62
CA HIS A 22 1.99 27.94 -18.59
C HIS A 22 2.21 26.56 -17.94
N ILE A 23 1.35 25.58 -18.26
CA ILE A 23 1.38 24.21 -17.70
C ILE A 23 2.73 23.49 -17.88
N GLU A 24 3.33 23.56 -19.07
CA GLU A 24 4.60 22.86 -19.31
C GLU A 24 5.76 23.43 -18.49
N ILE A 25 5.75 24.73 -18.20
CA ILE A 25 6.73 25.35 -17.30
C ILE A 25 6.53 24.79 -15.89
N ARG A 26 5.29 24.68 -15.40
CA ARG A 26 5.00 24.07 -14.10
C ARG A 26 5.49 22.62 -14.02
N LYS A 27 5.21 21.79 -15.04
CA LYS A 27 5.64 20.38 -15.10
C LYS A 27 7.17 20.23 -15.08
N LEU A 28 7.89 21.01 -15.88
CA LEU A 28 9.36 21.02 -15.89
C LEU A 28 9.91 21.45 -14.52
N THR A 29 9.31 22.48 -13.95
CA THR A 29 9.69 23.01 -12.64
C THR A 29 9.47 22.00 -11.51
N ILE A 30 8.38 21.24 -11.51
CA ILE A 30 8.15 20.16 -10.53
C ILE A 30 9.33 19.18 -10.53
N LYS A 31 9.82 18.79 -11.72
CA LYS A 31 11.01 17.92 -11.85
C LYS A 31 12.29 18.58 -11.34
N ALA A 32 12.42 19.90 -11.52
CA ALA A 32 13.53 20.68 -10.97
C ALA A 32 13.49 20.68 -9.43
N ILE A 33 12.34 20.94 -8.81
CA ILE A 33 12.15 20.91 -7.35
C ILE A 33 12.36 19.51 -6.79
N VAL A 34 11.92 18.45 -7.50
CA VAL A 34 12.26 17.06 -7.15
C VAL A 34 13.78 16.86 -7.08
N SER A 35 14.50 17.39 -8.06
CA SER A 35 15.96 17.28 -8.14
C SER A 35 16.64 18.10 -7.04
N LEU A 36 16.19 19.33 -6.79
CA LEU A 36 16.63 20.17 -5.68
C LEU A 36 16.44 19.46 -4.33
N CYS A 37 15.25 18.91 -4.08
CA CYS A 37 14.98 18.12 -2.89
C CYS A 37 15.96 16.94 -2.75
N ARG A 38 16.32 16.27 -3.85
CA ARG A 38 17.31 15.17 -3.85
C ARG A 38 18.73 15.64 -3.56
N LEU A 39 19.13 16.81 -4.07
CA LEU A 39 20.44 17.42 -3.79
C LEU A 39 20.55 17.83 -2.32
N GLN A 40 19.48 18.43 -1.78
CA GLN A 40 19.38 18.87 -0.39
C GLN A 40 19.09 17.73 0.59
N LYS A 41 18.95 16.48 0.12
CA LYS A 41 18.63 15.33 0.96
C LYS A 41 19.66 15.20 2.11
N PRO A 42 19.25 15.30 3.40
CA PRO A 42 20.16 15.11 4.53
C PRO A 42 20.86 13.75 4.44
N PRO A 43 22.08 13.52 4.96
CA PRO A 43 22.71 12.21 4.88
C PRO A 43 21.89 11.12 5.58
N ARG A 44 22.15 9.85 5.28
CA ARG A 44 21.61 8.71 6.03
C ARG A 44 22.74 8.02 6.75
N ILE A 45 22.47 7.57 7.96
CA ILE A 45 23.35 6.70 8.70
C ILE A 45 22.95 5.26 8.35
N TYR A 46 23.93 4.47 7.92
CA TYR A 46 23.75 3.06 7.59
C TYR A 46 24.50 2.24 8.62
N VAL A 47 23.93 1.06 8.90
CA VAL A 47 24.58 0.02 9.69
C VAL A 47 24.72 -1.20 8.79
N GLU A 48 25.84 -1.88 8.94
CA GLU A 48 26.11 -3.17 8.32
C GLU A 48 26.29 -4.17 9.45
N LYS A 49 25.45 -5.21 9.47
CA LYS A 49 25.49 -6.29 10.45
C LYS A 49 25.40 -7.63 9.75
N SER A 50 25.95 -8.67 10.37
CA SER A 50 25.66 -10.05 9.97
C SER A 50 24.22 -10.43 10.36
N LEU A 51 23.72 -11.57 9.85
CA LEU A 51 22.41 -12.07 10.26
C LEU A 51 22.41 -12.44 11.75
N GLU A 52 23.48 -13.08 12.21
CA GLU A 52 23.67 -13.51 13.60
C GLU A 52 23.56 -12.32 14.55
N GLU A 53 24.26 -11.22 14.25
CA GLU A 53 24.19 -9.99 15.03
C GLU A 53 22.78 -9.41 15.09
N ILE A 54 22.02 -9.46 13.99
CA ILE A 54 20.63 -8.97 13.96
C ILE A 54 19.71 -9.86 14.81
N LEU A 55 19.86 -11.18 14.73
CA LEU A 55 19.05 -12.12 15.48
C LEU A 55 19.35 -12.07 16.99
N SER A 56 20.63 -12.01 17.36
CA SER A 56 21.04 -11.84 18.76
C SER A 56 20.47 -10.56 19.38
N ASN A 57 20.48 -9.44 18.64
CA ASN A 57 19.88 -8.19 19.11
C ASN A 57 18.35 -8.27 19.26
N ASN A 58 17.69 -9.12 18.47
CA ASN A 58 16.25 -9.35 18.56
C ASN A 58 15.87 -10.42 19.60
N GLY A 59 16.85 -10.97 20.35
CA GLY A 59 16.63 -12.07 21.30
C GLY A 59 16.12 -13.35 20.64
N LYS A 60 16.42 -13.54 19.34
CA LYS A 60 15.99 -14.73 18.59
C LYS A 60 17.10 -15.77 18.55
N PRO A 61 16.75 -17.08 18.60
CA PRO A 61 17.75 -18.14 18.51
C PRO A 61 18.50 -18.03 17.18
N LEU A 62 19.80 -18.32 17.23
CA LEU A 62 20.61 -18.41 16.02
C LEU A 62 20.19 -19.67 15.26
N PRO A 63 19.73 -19.55 14.02
CA PRO A 63 19.42 -20.71 13.19
C PRO A 63 20.70 -21.49 12.91
N HIS A 64 20.62 -22.82 12.94
CA HIS A 64 21.68 -23.68 12.44
C HIS A 64 21.71 -23.60 10.91
N ILE A 65 22.39 -22.59 10.36
CA ILE A 65 22.58 -22.47 8.91
C ILE A 65 23.76 -23.35 8.53
N THR A 66 23.49 -24.60 8.14
CA THR A 66 24.47 -25.44 7.45
C THR A 66 24.72 -24.83 6.07
N THR A 67 25.90 -24.24 5.87
CA THR A 67 26.22 -23.27 4.80
C THR A 67 26.24 -23.79 3.36
N ASP A 68 25.77 -25.00 3.06
CA ASP A 68 25.94 -25.58 1.71
C ASP A 68 24.65 -25.85 0.94
N GLN A 69 23.46 -25.71 1.55
CA GLN A 69 22.18 -25.95 0.85
C GLN A 69 21.25 -24.75 0.97
N CYS A 70 20.76 -24.28 -0.19
CA CYS A 70 19.87 -23.14 -0.27
C CYS A 70 18.41 -23.60 -0.21
N HIS A 71 17.71 -23.27 0.88
CA HIS A 71 16.32 -23.66 1.08
C HIS A 71 15.39 -22.44 0.96
N PRO A 72 14.79 -22.15 -0.20
CA PRO A 72 13.88 -21.02 -0.32
C PRO A 72 12.60 -21.21 0.50
N GLY A 73 11.91 -20.10 0.81
CA GLY A 73 10.61 -20.13 1.49
C GLY A 73 10.66 -19.57 2.91
N ASP A 74 9.65 -19.91 3.70
CA ASP A 74 9.47 -19.39 5.06
C ASP A 74 10.28 -20.24 6.05
N ARG A 75 11.37 -19.67 6.56
CA ARG A 75 12.37 -20.36 7.40
C ARG A 75 12.53 -19.66 8.73
N GLU A 76 12.90 -20.39 9.79
CA GLU A 76 13.06 -19.83 11.14
C GLU A 76 13.94 -18.57 11.18
N ASP A 77 15.01 -18.55 10.40
CA ASP A 77 15.97 -17.45 10.25
C ASP A 77 15.38 -16.18 9.62
N ASN A 78 14.26 -16.29 8.89
CA ASN A 78 13.63 -15.21 8.15
C ASN A 78 12.23 -14.84 8.68
N LEU A 79 11.66 -15.60 9.62
CA LEU A 79 10.33 -15.30 10.18
C LEU A 79 10.24 -13.94 10.86
N TRP A 80 11.34 -13.39 11.38
CA TRP A 80 11.39 -12.03 11.89
C TRP A 80 11.12 -10.96 10.80
N LEU A 81 11.30 -11.34 9.53
CA LEU A 81 10.87 -10.58 8.35
C LEU A 81 9.41 -10.80 7.96
N THR A 82 8.59 -11.51 8.75
CA THR A 82 7.14 -11.63 8.57
C THR A 82 6.33 -10.82 9.60
N PHE A 83 5.04 -10.58 9.33
CA PHE A 83 4.15 -9.77 10.18
C PHE A 83 3.54 -10.54 11.37
N ASN A 84 3.57 -11.87 11.36
CA ASN A 84 2.87 -12.74 12.32
C ASN A 84 3.13 -12.40 13.79
N ASP A 85 4.41 -12.30 14.17
CA ASP A 85 4.82 -12.03 15.56
C ASP A 85 5.39 -10.63 15.72
N TYR A 86 5.05 -9.72 14.81
CA TYR A 86 5.61 -8.37 14.86
C TYR A 86 4.96 -7.53 15.93
N LYS A 87 5.75 -7.15 16.94
CA LYS A 87 5.40 -6.13 17.91
C LYS A 87 6.02 -4.79 17.49
N PRO A 88 5.23 -3.74 17.23
CA PRO A 88 5.76 -2.43 16.92
C PRO A 88 6.62 -1.88 18.07
N PRO A 89 7.77 -1.24 17.76
CA PRO A 89 8.57 -0.52 18.74
C PRO A 89 7.73 0.48 19.55
N GLN A 90 7.90 0.46 20.87
CA GLN A 90 7.20 1.35 21.80
C GLN A 90 8.07 2.54 22.20
N THR A 91 9.40 2.39 22.11
CA THR A 91 10.35 3.46 22.44
C THR A 91 11.08 3.98 21.22
N GLN A 92 11.62 5.21 21.31
CA GLN A 92 12.43 5.80 20.25
C GLN A 92 13.70 4.99 19.98
N ILE A 93 14.30 4.41 21.03
CA ILE A 93 15.52 3.59 20.93
C ILE A 93 15.23 2.31 20.13
N GLU A 94 14.19 1.56 20.53
CA GLU A 94 13.75 0.37 19.79
C GLU A 94 13.45 0.70 18.33
N TRP A 95 12.79 1.83 18.07
CA TRP A 95 12.49 2.26 16.70
C TRP A 95 13.76 2.53 15.89
N GLU A 96 14.71 3.28 16.44
CA GLU A 96 15.98 3.62 15.77
C GLU A 96 16.81 2.38 15.44
N GLU A 97 16.84 1.40 16.35
CA GLU A 97 17.63 0.17 16.25
C GLU A 97 16.98 -0.92 15.41
N THR A 98 15.64 -0.89 15.23
CA THR A 98 14.92 -1.90 14.47
C THR A 98 15.41 -1.99 13.02
N CYS A 99 15.89 -3.17 12.63
CA CYS A 99 16.30 -3.47 11.27
C CYS A 99 15.08 -3.63 10.35
N PHE A 100 14.81 -2.63 9.49
CA PHE A 100 13.79 -2.72 8.44
C PHE A 100 14.41 -2.94 7.06
N LEU A 101 13.96 -3.98 6.36
CA LEU A 101 14.41 -4.37 5.03
C LEU A 101 13.30 -4.14 4.01
N ASP A 102 13.38 -3.05 3.26
CA ASP A 102 12.34 -2.65 2.33
C ASP A 102 12.16 -3.57 1.12
N LYS A 103 13.22 -4.28 0.72
CA LYS A 103 13.20 -5.15 -0.45
C LYS A 103 12.79 -6.55 -0.03
N SER A 104 11.73 -7.08 -0.66
CA SER A 104 11.12 -8.37 -0.35
C SER A 104 12.02 -9.58 -0.59
N PHE A 105 13.04 -9.46 -1.45
CA PHE A 105 13.94 -10.58 -1.76
C PHE A 105 14.88 -10.99 -0.60
N HIS A 106 15.16 -10.09 0.35
CA HIS A 106 16.10 -10.41 1.44
C HIS A 106 15.57 -11.57 2.28
N GLY A 107 16.41 -12.59 2.45
CA GLY A 107 16.12 -13.74 3.29
C GLY A 107 15.11 -14.71 2.68
N TYR A 108 14.57 -14.50 1.49
CA TYR A 108 13.64 -15.47 0.91
C TYR A 108 14.37 -16.71 0.36
N TYR A 109 15.39 -16.49 -0.47
CA TYR A 109 16.21 -17.57 -1.04
C TYR A 109 17.43 -17.85 -0.16
N THR A 110 18.30 -16.86 -0.01
CA THR A 110 19.47 -16.88 0.88
C THR A 110 19.76 -15.47 1.42
N TRP A 111 20.66 -15.38 2.40
CA TRP A 111 21.12 -14.12 2.96
C TRP A 111 22.42 -13.65 2.32
N PRO A 112 22.60 -12.32 2.15
CA PRO A 112 23.92 -11.78 1.86
C PRO A 112 24.85 -11.96 3.07
N LYS A 113 26.16 -11.98 2.84
CA LYS A 113 27.17 -12.06 3.91
C LYS A 113 27.00 -10.96 4.97
N THR A 114 26.65 -9.75 4.52
CA THR A 114 26.35 -8.61 5.38
C THR A 114 25.06 -7.93 4.93
N ILE A 115 24.27 -7.50 5.90
CA ILE A 115 22.98 -6.85 5.68
C ILE A 115 23.16 -5.35 5.96
N LYS A 116 23.11 -4.55 4.90
CA LYS A 116 23.17 -3.09 4.97
C LYS A 116 21.79 -2.49 5.07
N TYR A 117 21.49 -1.79 6.16
CA TYR A 117 20.21 -1.11 6.35
C TYR A 117 20.38 0.28 6.98
N PRO A 118 19.48 1.24 6.67
CA PRO A 118 19.54 2.56 7.28
C PRO A 118 18.97 2.53 8.70
N LEU A 119 19.58 3.27 9.64
CA LEU A 119 18.94 3.57 10.91
C LEU A 119 17.62 4.31 10.67
N ASN A 120 16.64 4.12 11.56
CA ASN A 120 15.37 4.84 11.48
C ASN A 120 15.44 6.25 12.08
N LYS A 121 16.63 6.85 11.97
CA LYS A 121 16.92 8.23 12.34
C LYS A 121 17.51 8.95 11.14
N ARG A 122 17.09 10.19 10.96
CA ARG A 122 17.68 11.08 9.97
C ARG A 122 17.56 12.52 10.42
N ALA A 123 18.64 13.28 10.26
CA ALA A 123 18.60 14.73 10.36
C ALA A 123 17.60 15.32 9.34
N ARG A 124 17.03 16.47 9.70
CA ARG A 124 16.08 17.25 8.92
C ARG A 124 16.38 18.72 9.11
N TYR A 125 15.89 19.52 8.18
CA TYR A 125 15.93 20.96 8.30
C TYR A 125 14.73 21.42 9.13
N THR A 126 15.00 22.11 10.24
CA THR A 126 14.02 22.68 11.17
C THR A 126 14.41 24.14 11.45
N LYS A 127 13.47 24.95 11.94
CA LYS A 127 13.76 26.34 12.34
C LYS A 127 14.71 26.45 13.52
N ASP A 128 14.81 25.40 14.33
CA ASP A 128 15.64 25.36 15.53
C ASP A 128 17.14 25.28 15.21
N HIS A 129 17.49 25.07 13.94
CA HIS A 129 18.86 24.95 13.47
C HIS A 129 19.11 25.86 12.26
N GLU A 130 20.34 26.33 12.11
CA GLU A 130 20.73 27.12 10.94
C GLU A 130 20.60 26.27 9.67
N MET A 131 19.74 26.72 8.75
CA MET A 131 19.55 26.09 7.45
C MET A 131 20.43 26.76 6.40
N PRO A 132 21.04 25.98 5.48
CA PRO A 132 21.69 26.54 4.30
C PRO A 132 20.75 27.47 3.53
N LYS A 133 21.26 28.59 3.00
CA LYS A 133 20.44 29.61 2.30
C LYS A 133 19.56 29.02 1.19
N ASP A 134 20.08 28.05 0.43
CA ASP A 134 19.37 27.37 -0.65
C ASP A 134 18.19 26.52 -0.14
N VAL A 135 18.30 25.99 1.08
CA VAL A 135 17.23 25.26 1.79
C VAL A 135 16.22 26.23 2.40
N THR A 136 16.68 27.36 2.95
CA THR A 136 15.83 28.39 3.56
C THR A 136 14.85 28.98 2.54
N ILE A 137 15.30 29.29 1.32
CA ILE A 137 14.42 29.81 0.25
C ILE A 137 13.27 28.83 -0.06
N LEU A 138 13.59 27.54 -0.17
CA LEU A 138 12.58 26.48 -0.38
C LEU A 138 11.64 26.38 0.84
N TYR A 139 12.20 26.45 2.04
CA TYR A 139 11.46 26.38 3.29
C TYR A 139 10.42 27.51 3.40
N ASP A 140 10.86 28.76 3.24
CA ASP A 140 10.03 29.94 3.38
C ASP A 140 8.89 29.94 2.35
N ARG A 141 9.18 29.50 1.12
CA ARG A 141 8.18 29.40 0.07
C ARG A 141 7.09 28.38 0.39
N PHE A 142 7.44 27.17 0.84
CA PHE A 142 6.45 26.14 1.19
C PHE A 142 5.77 26.37 2.55
N MET A 143 6.32 27.24 3.40
CA MET A 143 5.63 27.71 4.61
C MET A 143 4.51 28.69 4.29
N ASN A 144 4.58 29.40 3.16
CA ASN A 144 3.54 30.34 2.74
C ASN A 144 2.26 29.59 2.31
N LYS A 145 1.20 29.69 3.12
CA LYS A 145 -0.10 29.05 2.86
C LYS A 145 -0.72 29.48 1.52
N GLN A 146 -0.60 30.76 1.16
CA GLN A 146 -1.15 31.26 -0.12
C GLN A 146 -0.43 30.62 -1.31
N PHE A 147 0.89 30.47 -1.23
CA PHE A 147 1.66 29.78 -2.27
C PHE A 147 1.24 28.31 -2.41
N VAL A 148 1.13 27.59 -1.29
CA VAL A 148 0.69 26.17 -1.29
C VAL A 148 -0.71 26.03 -1.89
N ARG A 149 -1.63 26.94 -1.55
CA ARG A 149 -2.98 26.96 -2.09
C ARG A 149 -3.01 27.21 -3.60
N GLN A 150 -2.26 28.21 -4.07
CA GLN A 150 -2.14 28.49 -5.51
C GLN A 150 -1.52 27.31 -6.26
N LEU A 151 -0.45 26.72 -5.72
CA LEU A 151 0.22 25.55 -6.29
C LEU A 151 -0.75 24.37 -6.45
N THR A 152 -1.50 24.03 -5.40
CA THR A 152 -2.46 22.92 -5.44
C THR A 152 -3.62 23.20 -6.39
N GLN A 153 -4.13 24.42 -6.46
CA GLN A 153 -5.15 24.82 -7.44
C GLN A 153 -4.65 24.67 -8.88
N LEU A 154 -3.42 25.09 -9.17
CA LEU A 154 -2.83 24.92 -10.50
C LEU A 154 -2.56 23.44 -10.84
N MET A 155 -2.23 22.61 -9.84
CA MET A 155 -2.10 21.15 -10.04
C MET A 155 -3.43 20.47 -10.36
N ILE A 156 -4.55 20.95 -9.81
CA ILE A 156 -5.90 20.50 -10.20
C ILE A 156 -6.16 20.88 -11.66
N LEU A 157 -5.82 22.10 -12.06
CA LEU A 157 -6.04 22.60 -13.43
C LEU A 157 -5.09 22.00 -14.48
N ASN A 158 -3.99 21.35 -14.08
CA ASN A 158 -3.05 20.68 -14.98
C ASN A 158 -3.63 19.43 -15.68
N GLU A 159 -4.96 19.25 -15.63
CA GLU A 159 -5.70 18.21 -16.32
C GLU A 159 -5.78 18.51 -17.81
N ASN A 160 -5.21 17.61 -18.61
CA ASN A 160 -5.71 17.39 -19.95
C ASN A 160 -6.76 16.28 -19.84
N GLU A 161 -7.88 16.35 -20.58
CA GLU A 161 -8.98 15.37 -20.50
C GLU A 161 -8.51 13.91 -20.70
N GLU A 162 -7.40 13.71 -21.43
CA GLU A 162 -6.77 12.42 -21.69
C GLU A 162 -5.79 11.94 -20.59
N GLN A 163 -5.39 12.81 -19.66
CA GLN A 163 -4.34 12.56 -18.65
C GLN A 163 -4.77 12.87 -17.22
N LYS A 164 -5.96 12.46 -16.80
CA LYS A 164 -6.41 12.55 -15.40
C LYS A 164 -5.67 11.61 -14.43
N ASN A 165 -4.50 11.10 -14.80
CA ASN A 165 -3.77 10.10 -14.03
C ASN A 165 -3.02 10.68 -12.84
N PHE A 166 -2.81 9.85 -11.81
CA PHE A 166 -1.96 10.18 -10.67
C PHE A 166 -0.55 10.58 -11.14
N ASP A 167 -0.13 11.81 -10.83
CA ASP A 167 1.14 12.37 -11.27
C ASP A 167 2.28 11.92 -10.33
N LYS A 168 3.21 11.15 -10.90
CA LYS A 168 4.36 10.61 -10.18
C LYS A 168 5.35 11.70 -9.77
N ASP A 169 5.54 12.74 -10.58
CA ASP A 169 6.53 13.79 -10.29
C ASP A 169 6.03 14.70 -9.15
N GLN A 170 4.75 15.04 -9.14
CA GLN A 170 4.10 15.75 -8.03
C GLN A 170 4.21 14.94 -6.72
N PHE A 171 3.85 13.66 -6.73
CA PHE A 171 4.05 12.76 -5.60
C PHE A 171 5.52 12.74 -5.11
N VAL A 172 6.48 12.61 -6.03
CA VAL A 172 7.91 12.56 -5.66
C VAL A 172 8.39 13.89 -5.09
N MET A 173 7.82 15.02 -5.52
CA MET A 173 8.08 16.35 -4.96
C MET A 173 7.65 16.40 -3.49
N PHE A 174 6.38 16.07 -3.19
CA PHE A 174 5.87 16.03 -1.81
C PHE A 174 6.67 15.06 -0.94
N LYS A 175 6.99 13.87 -1.46
CA LYS A 175 7.89 12.92 -0.79
C LYS A 175 9.27 13.53 -0.47
N GLY A 176 9.79 14.38 -1.35
CA GLY A 176 11.04 15.11 -1.14
C GLY A 176 10.94 16.11 0.01
N LEU A 177 9.86 16.90 0.02
CA LEU A 177 9.58 17.91 1.05
C LEU A 177 9.48 17.28 2.45
N PHE A 178 8.55 16.33 2.65
CA PHE A 178 8.36 15.68 3.97
C PHE A 178 9.58 14.86 4.42
N ARG A 179 10.40 14.37 3.49
CA ARG A 179 11.66 13.71 3.82
C ARG A 179 12.70 14.68 4.38
N ASN A 180 12.79 15.87 3.81
CA ASN A 180 13.84 16.85 4.12
C ASN A 180 13.46 17.72 5.32
N PHE A 181 12.18 18.12 5.43
CA PHE A 181 11.68 19.10 6.40
C PHE A 181 10.80 18.50 7.50
N GLY A 182 10.46 17.21 7.42
CA GLY A 182 9.68 16.56 8.46
C GLY A 182 8.29 17.14 8.60
N LEU A 183 7.93 17.50 9.84
CA LEU A 183 6.64 18.06 10.19
C LEU A 183 6.49 19.56 9.89
N ALA A 184 7.54 20.24 9.40
CA ALA A 184 7.52 21.71 9.25
C ALA A 184 6.32 22.24 8.45
N PHE A 185 5.89 21.52 7.42
CA PHE A 185 4.73 21.90 6.59
C PHE A 185 3.48 21.08 6.88
N PHE A 186 3.52 20.19 7.88
CA PHE A 186 2.50 19.17 8.07
C PHE A 186 1.12 19.79 8.33
N ASP A 187 1.03 20.75 9.25
CA ASP A 187 -0.25 21.41 9.56
C ASP A 187 -0.80 22.19 8.37
N ASN A 188 0.06 22.95 7.65
CA ASN A 188 -0.35 23.68 6.45
C ASN A 188 -0.92 22.74 5.38
N PHE A 189 -0.28 21.58 5.17
CA PHE A 189 -0.78 20.61 4.21
C PHE A 189 -1.99 19.82 4.72
N MET A 190 -2.13 19.59 6.03
CA MET A 190 -3.35 18.98 6.59
C MET A 190 -4.57 19.90 6.41
N GLU A 191 -4.41 21.20 6.63
CA GLU A 191 -5.43 22.20 6.31
C GLU A 191 -5.80 22.17 4.83
N GLN A 192 -4.78 22.18 3.95
CA GLN A 192 -5.01 22.10 2.50
C GLN A 192 -5.67 20.78 2.08
N LEU A 193 -5.32 19.65 2.69
CA LEU A 193 -5.92 18.35 2.41
C LEU A 193 -7.42 18.35 2.75
N ASN A 194 -7.79 18.93 3.89
CA ASN A 194 -9.18 19.08 4.29
C ASN A 194 -9.95 19.93 3.27
N GLU A 195 -9.39 21.05 2.80
CA GLU A 195 -10.02 21.86 1.75
C GLU A 195 -10.22 21.07 0.44
N LEU A 196 -9.21 20.28 0.04
CA LEU A 196 -9.23 19.52 -1.22
C LEU A 196 -10.31 18.43 -1.24
N VAL A 197 -10.44 17.66 -0.15
CA VAL A 197 -11.44 16.56 -0.10
C VAL A 197 -12.87 17.06 0.12
N HIS A 198 -13.03 18.31 0.55
CA HIS A 198 -14.32 18.99 0.71
C HIS A 198 -14.65 19.94 -0.47
N GLU A 199 -13.97 19.81 -1.61
CA GLU A 199 -14.23 20.62 -2.79
C GLU A 199 -15.70 20.49 -3.22
N LYS A 200 -16.39 21.63 -3.32
CA LYS A 200 -17.83 21.69 -3.62
C LYS A 200 -18.11 21.77 -5.12
N ILE A 201 -17.13 22.20 -5.91
CA ILE A 201 -17.27 22.29 -7.36
C ILE A 201 -17.10 20.88 -7.95
N THR A 202 -18.20 20.24 -8.34
CA THR A 202 -18.24 18.85 -8.86
C THR A 202 -17.18 18.60 -9.94
N LYS A 203 -17.04 19.51 -10.91
CA LYS A 203 -16.05 19.38 -12.00
C LYS A 203 -14.59 19.38 -11.55
N LYS A 204 -14.30 19.82 -10.31
CA LYS A 204 -12.94 19.84 -9.73
C LYS A 204 -12.70 18.72 -8.72
N GLN A 205 -13.75 18.02 -8.28
CA GLN A 205 -13.64 17.04 -7.19
C GLN A 205 -12.64 15.92 -7.52
N GLU A 206 -12.69 15.36 -8.73
CA GLU A 206 -11.74 14.32 -9.18
C GLU A 206 -10.29 14.81 -9.05
N GLY A 207 -10.00 15.99 -9.62
CA GLY A 207 -8.68 16.62 -9.55
C GLY A 207 -8.22 16.95 -8.14
N SER A 208 -9.12 17.46 -7.30
CA SER A 208 -8.81 17.78 -5.90
C SER A 208 -8.43 16.52 -5.11
N HIS A 209 -9.20 15.43 -5.24
CA HIS A 209 -8.85 14.15 -4.63
C HIS A 209 -7.56 13.56 -5.21
N ARG A 210 -7.32 13.74 -6.52
CA ARG A 210 -6.06 13.31 -7.16
C ARG A 210 -4.85 14.00 -6.53
N VAL A 211 -4.88 15.32 -6.37
CA VAL A 211 -3.80 16.09 -5.73
C VAL A 211 -3.68 15.73 -4.25
N ALA A 212 -4.79 15.59 -3.53
CA ALA A 212 -4.79 15.16 -2.13
C ALA A 212 -4.13 13.78 -1.96
N ALA A 213 -4.47 12.81 -2.82
CA ALA A 213 -3.87 11.48 -2.83
C ALA A 213 -2.35 11.52 -3.07
N GLN A 214 -1.86 12.42 -3.92
CA GLN A 214 -0.41 12.60 -4.18
C GLN A 214 0.32 13.22 -2.99
N ILE A 215 -0.29 14.20 -2.32
CA ILE A 215 0.24 14.81 -1.09
C ILE A 215 0.34 13.76 0.02
N VAL A 216 -0.73 13.00 0.27
CA VAL A 216 -0.77 11.94 1.31
C VAL A 216 0.26 10.85 1.03
N ALA A 217 0.33 10.37 -0.22
CA ALA A 217 1.37 9.42 -0.62
C ALA A 217 2.77 9.99 -0.37
N GLY A 218 2.98 11.28 -0.67
CA GLY A 218 4.20 12.02 -0.41
C GLY A 218 4.56 12.09 1.08
N MET A 219 3.61 12.45 1.94
CA MET A 219 3.76 12.49 3.41
C MET A 219 4.23 11.14 3.96
N ILE A 220 3.45 10.09 3.70
CA ILE A 220 3.72 8.75 4.25
C ILE A 220 5.01 8.15 3.65
N CYS A 221 5.29 8.38 2.37
CA CYS A 221 6.55 7.93 1.78
C CYS A 221 7.76 8.73 2.25
N GLY A 222 7.58 10.02 2.56
CA GLY A 222 8.58 10.93 3.10
C GLY A 222 8.92 10.61 4.56
N SER A 223 7.96 10.04 5.30
CA SER A 223 8.09 9.71 6.72
C SER A 223 8.92 8.47 7.05
N LYS A 224 9.46 7.78 6.03
CA LYS A 224 10.21 6.51 6.17
C LYS A 224 11.24 6.47 7.32
N ASN A 225 11.96 7.56 7.56
CA ASN A 225 13.03 7.63 8.56
C ASN A 225 12.73 8.67 9.66
N TRP A 226 11.45 8.99 9.87
CA TRP A 226 10.99 9.89 10.93
C TRP A 226 11.15 9.23 12.31
N THR A 227 11.19 10.06 13.36
CA THR A 227 11.16 9.57 14.75
C THR A 227 9.78 8.99 15.06
N LEU A 228 9.70 8.17 16.11
CA LEU A 228 8.45 7.57 16.55
C LEU A 228 7.41 8.64 16.93
N GLN A 229 7.84 9.71 17.59
CA GLN A 229 6.98 10.85 17.92
C GLN A 229 6.36 11.49 16.67
N MET A 230 7.19 11.80 15.65
CA MET A 230 6.68 12.40 14.41
C MET A 230 5.73 11.46 13.67
N LEU A 231 5.96 10.14 13.74
CA LEU A 231 5.06 9.15 13.16
C LEU A 231 3.74 9.09 13.93
N ASN A 232 3.76 9.17 15.25
CA ASN A 232 2.53 9.23 16.05
C ASN A 232 1.67 10.43 15.63
N GLU A 233 2.27 11.63 15.54
CA GLU A 233 1.55 12.83 15.11
C GLU A 233 1.01 12.72 13.67
N LEU A 234 1.81 12.17 12.75
CA LEU A 234 1.40 11.90 11.37
C LEU A 234 0.14 11.03 11.33
N TRP A 235 0.16 9.90 12.05
CA TRP A 235 -0.91 8.91 12.00
C TRP A 235 -2.14 9.34 12.82
N GLU A 236 -1.98 10.12 13.88
CA GLU A 236 -3.08 10.70 14.65
C GLU A 236 -4.00 11.54 13.76
N LYS A 237 -3.42 12.39 12.90
CA LYS A 237 -4.20 13.23 11.97
C LYS A 237 -4.61 12.51 10.68
N LEU A 238 -3.74 11.66 10.11
CA LEU A 238 -4.04 10.98 8.84
C LEU A 238 -5.02 9.83 8.97
N THR A 239 -5.08 9.12 10.10
CA THR A 239 -6.02 7.98 10.26
C THR A 239 -7.49 8.39 10.12
N PRO A 240 -8.01 9.41 10.85
CA PRO A 240 -9.39 9.85 10.67
C PRO A 240 -9.64 10.44 9.28
N PHE A 241 -8.69 11.21 8.74
CA PHE A 241 -8.77 11.76 7.38
C PHE A 241 -8.90 10.65 6.32
N LEU A 242 -8.06 9.60 6.39
CA LEU A 242 -8.13 8.47 5.48
C LEU A 242 -9.43 7.68 5.63
N ALA A 243 -9.94 7.54 6.86
CA ALA A 243 -11.23 6.89 7.11
C ALA A 243 -12.38 7.65 6.42
N GLU A 244 -12.42 8.98 6.57
CA GLU A 244 -13.39 9.85 5.90
C GLU A 244 -13.33 9.70 4.38
N VAL A 245 -12.12 9.78 3.80
CA VAL A 245 -11.90 9.60 2.36
C VAL A 245 -12.37 8.23 1.89
N CYS A 246 -12.01 7.16 2.60
CA CYS A 246 -12.37 5.80 2.21
C CYS A 246 -13.87 5.51 2.33
N ASN A 247 -14.60 6.25 3.18
CA ASN A 247 -16.04 6.15 3.34
C ASN A 247 -16.82 6.88 2.24
N ASN A 248 -16.17 7.82 1.54
CA ASN A 248 -16.78 8.68 0.53
C ASN A 248 -16.22 8.42 -0.87
N LEU A 249 -15.68 7.22 -1.13
CA LEU A 249 -15.16 6.86 -2.45
C LEU A 249 -16.28 6.79 -3.49
N ASN A 250 -15.98 7.25 -4.70
CA ASN A 250 -16.81 7.07 -5.88
C ASN A 250 -15.96 6.53 -7.05
N SER A 251 -16.58 6.28 -8.20
CA SER A 251 -15.92 5.71 -9.38
C SER A 251 -14.75 6.55 -9.91
N GLU A 252 -14.85 7.88 -9.82
CA GLU A 252 -13.87 8.83 -10.36
C GLU A 252 -12.65 8.96 -9.42
N ILE A 253 -12.86 9.04 -8.10
CA ILE A 253 -11.77 9.30 -7.15
C ILE A 253 -11.06 8.02 -6.66
N LYS A 254 -11.74 6.87 -6.68
CA LYS A 254 -11.18 5.58 -6.23
C LYS A 254 -9.84 5.23 -6.89
N PRO A 255 -9.65 5.38 -8.22
CA PRO A 255 -8.37 5.08 -8.88
C PRO A 255 -7.18 5.86 -8.29
N HIS A 256 -7.38 7.12 -7.90
CA HIS A 256 -6.31 7.96 -7.34
C HIS A 256 -5.89 7.50 -5.95
N TRP A 257 -6.86 7.19 -5.08
CA TRP A 257 -6.59 6.67 -3.74
C TRP A 257 -6.00 5.27 -3.78
N ASN A 258 -6.46 4.41 -4.68
CA ASN A 258 -5.83 3.10 -4.91
C ASN A 258 -4.34 3.27 -5.30
N LYS A 259 -4.04 4.22 -6.18
CA LYS A 259 -2.64 4.52 -6.55
C LYS A 259 -1.83 5.09 -5.39
N CYS A 260 -2.44 5.90 -4.53
CA CYS A 260 -1.83 6.39 -3.29
C CYS A 260 -1.42 5.22 -2.38
N PHE A 261 -2.33 4.30 -2.06
CA PHE A 261 -2.04 3.10 -1.25
C PHE A 261 -0.97 2.21 -1.90
N PHE A 262 -1.02 2.02 -3.23
CA PHE A 262 0.03 1.32 -3.97
C PHE A 262 1.42 1.92 -3.70
N TYR A 263 1.58 3.24 -3.84
CA TYR A 263 2.87 3.90 -3.62
C TYR A 263 3.32 3.89 -2.15
N ILE A 264 2.38 3.94 -1.22
CA ILE A 264 2.65 3.83 0.21
C ILE A 264 3.27 2.48 0.54
N ILE A 265 2.75 1.40 -0.04
CA ILE A 265 3.10 0.02 0.30
C ILE A 265 4.30 -0.50 -0.52
N VAL A 266 4.41 -0.13 -1.79
CA VAL A 266 5.40 -0.73 -2.70
C VAL A 266 6.84 -0.47 -2.24
N ASN A 267 7.69 -1.52 -2.28
CA ASN A 267 9.09 -1.45 -1.84
C ASN A 267 9.24 -0.90 -0.41
N LYS A 268 8.36 -1.29 0.52
CA LYS A 268 8.47 -0.99 1.95
C LYS A 268 8.55 -2.24 2.78
N ASP A 269 9.21 -2.12 3.93
CA ASP A 269 9.05 -3.07 5.00
C ASP A 269 7.63 -2.93 5.60
N ARG A 270 6.81 -3.99 5.45
CA ARG A 270 5.49 -4.18 6.07
C ARG A 270 5.41 -3.78 7.55
N ARG A 271 6.46 -4.00 8.35
CA ARG A 271 6.50 -3.60 9.77
C ARG A 271 6.47 -2.10 9.94
N ARG A 272 7.18 -1.39 9.07
CA ARG A 272 7.16 0.08 9.08
C ARG A 272 5.76 0.59 8.72
N MET A 273 5.06 -0.13 7.86
CA MET A 273 3.73 0.20 7.37
C MET A 273 2.61 -0.49 8.17
N PHE A 274 2.88 -0.98 9.39
CA PHE A 274 1.89 -1.73 10.18
C PHE A 274 0.57 -1.00 10.39
N ARG A 275 0.62 0.34 10.52
CA ARG A 275 -0.57 1.19 10.67
C ARG A 275 -1.44 1.22 9.42
N VAL A 276 -0.84 1.13 8.23
CA VAL A 276 -1.58 1.01 6.96
C VAL A 276 -2.26 -0.35 6.88
N ILE A 277 -1.54 -1.42 7.23
CA ILE A 277 -2.09 -2.78 7.26
C ILE A 277 -3.28 -2.83 8.21
N HIS A 278 -3.08 -2.37 9.45
CA HIS A 278 -4.13 -2.33 10.46
C HIS A 278 -5.32 -1.47 10.00
N PHE A 279 -5.07 -0.26 9.47
CA PHE A 279 -6.13 0.61 8.94
C PHE A 279 -6.97 -0.10 7.86
N LEU A 280 -6.33 -0.73 6.88
CA LEU A 280 -7.03 -1.44 5.81
C LEU A 280 -7.83 -2.63 6.34
N CYS A 281 -7.27 -3.43 7.27
CA CYS A 281 -8.00 -4.54 7.89
C CYS A 281 -9.18 -4.05 8.75
N THR A 282 -9.02 -2.95 9.51
CA THR A 282 -10.13 -2.34 10.26
C THR A 282 -11.21 -1.80 9.32
N LEU A 283 -10.81 -1.26 8.17
CA LEU A 283 -11.73 -0.69 7.18
C LEU A 283 -12.70 -1.73 6.62
N ILE A 284 -12.23 -2.95 6.31
CA ILE A 284 -13.14 -4.02 5.83
C ILE A 284 -13.99 -4.62 6.96
N ASN A 285 -13.49 -4.66 8.20
CA ASN A 285 -14.23 -5.21 9.34
C ASN A 285 -15.28 -4.26 9.91
N SER A 286 -15.29 -3.00 9.46
CA SER A 286 -16.21 -1.99 9.96
C SER A 286 -17.64 -2.22 9.46
N LYS A 287 -18.55 -2.50 10.38
CA LYS A 287 -20.01 -2.66 10.15
C LYS A 287 -20.75 -1.35 9.81
N SER A 288 -20.03 -0.27 9.45
CA SER A 288 -20.66 0.98 9.02
C SER A 288 -21.68 0.70 7.91
N VAL A 289 -22.80 1.43 7.86
CA VAL A 289 -23.77 1.32 6.76
C VAL A 289 -23.07 1.74 5.47
N LEU A 290 -22.67 0.76 4.65
CA LEU A 290 -22.00 0.97 3.39
C LEU A 290 -22.97 0.65 2.27
N ASN A 291 -22.97 1.49 1.25
CA ASN A 291 -23.47 1.03 -0.04
C ASN A 291 -22.49 -0.02 -0.60
N THR A 292 -23.01 -0.87 -1.49
CA THR A 292 -22.27 -1.94 -2.14
C THR A 292 -21.01 -1.48 -2.87
N PHE A 293 -21.04 -0.26 -3.44
CA PHE A 293 -19.88 0.32 -4.13
C PHE A 293 -18.72 0.54 -3.15
N ASN A 294 -18.99 1.14 -1.99
CA ASN A 294 -18.00 1.42 -0.97
C ASN A 294 -17.39 0.14 -0.41
N GLU A 295 -18.21 -0.89 -0.19
CA GLU A 295 -17.72 -2.21 0.21
C GLU A 295 -16.76 -2.81 -0.84
N SER A 296 -17.16 -2.83 -2.12
CA SER A 296 -16.30 -3.27 -3.23
C SER A 296 -15.01 -2.44 -3.32
N ALA A 297 -15.09 -1.13 -3.12
CA ALA A 297 -13.95 -0.23 -3.14
C ALA A 297 -12.95 -0.53 -1.99
N ARG A 298 -13.45 -0.83 -0.78
CA ARG A 298 -12.59 -1.22 0.36
C ARG A 298 -11.84 -2.51 0.09
N TRP A 299 -12.52 -3.54 -0.44
CA TRP A 299 -11.84 -4.77 -0.88
C TRP A 299 -10.81 -4.52 -1.98
N HIS A 300 -11.09 -3.60 -2.92
CA HIS A 300 -10.10 -3.21 -3.92
C HIS A 300 -8.84 -2.57 -3.32
N LEU A 301 -8.94 -1.87 -2.19
CA LEU A 301 -7.77 -1.32 -1.51
C LEU A 301 -6.92 -2.41 -0.86
N ILE A 302 -7.53 -3.48 -0.32
CA ILE A 302 -6.85 -4.62 0.31
C ILE A 302 -5.88 -5.31 -0.65
N ARG A 303 -6.22 -5.38 -1.95
CA ARG A 303 -5.33 -5.90 -3.00
C ARG A 303 -3.92 -5.32 -2.97
N ASN A 304 -3.74 -4.07 -2.52
CA ASN A 304 -2.41 -3.47 -2.44
C ASN A 304 -1.48 -4.20 -1.46
N LEU A 305 -2.00 -4.97 -0.50
CA LEU A 305 -1.22 -5.75 0.45
C LEU A 305 -0.34 -6.82 -0.23
N ASP A 306 -0.70 -7.29 -1.43
CA ASP A 306 0.12 -8.22 -2.24
C ASP A 306 1.54 -7.67 -2.48
N LYS A 307 1.73 -6.34 -2.46
CA LYS A 307 3.06 -5.74 -2.63
C LYS A 307 4.02 -6.04 -1.47
N PHE A 308 3.55 -6.62 -0.37
CA PHE A 308 4.40 -7.17 0.69
C PHE A 308 4.86 -8.63 0.44
N HIS A 309 4.34 -9.31 -0.59
CA HIS A 309 4.70 -10.67 -1.01
C HIS A 309 4.59 -11.67 0.16
N TRP A 310 5.53 -12.61 0.27
CA TRP A 310 5.64 -13.64 1.31
C TRP A 310 5.68 -13.13 2.77
N ARG A 311 5.78 -11.82 3.02
CA ARG A 311 6.07 -11.26 4.37
C ARG A 311 4.85 -10.95 5.25
N ILE A 312 3.63 -11.21 4.78
CA ILE A 312 2.39 -10.97 5.54
C ILE A 312 1.47 -12.21 5.65
N PRO A 313 1.99 -13.43 5.91
CA PRO A 313 1.16 -14.63 5.88
C PRO A 313 0.02 -14.58 6.92
N SER A 314 0.25 -14.09 8.14
CA SER A 314 -0.82 -13.95 9.15
C SER A 314 -1.96 -13.05 8.69
N VAL A 315 -1.64 -11.95 8.00
CA VAL A 315 -2.66 -11.02 7.51
C VAL A 315 -3.55 -11.73 6.49
N TRP A 316 -2.96 -12.50 5.58
CA TRP A 316 -3.71 -13.30 4.63
C TRP A 316 -4.56 -14.38 5.30
N CYS A 317 -4.03 -15.08 6.31
CA CYS A 317 -4.79 -16.08 7.05
C CYS A 317 -5.99 -15.49 7.81
N GLU A 318 -5.85 -14.30 8.41
CA GLU A 318 -6.98 -13.63 9.06
C GLU A 318 -8.02 -13.12 8.05
N LEU A 319 -7.58 -12.55 6.92
CA LEU A 319 -8.47 -12.12 5.84
C LEU A 319 -9.25 -13.29 5.25
N TYR A 320 -8.58 -14.44 5.08
CA TYR A 320 -9.18 -15.66 4.56
C TYR A 320 -10.40 -16.11 5.39
N LYS A 321 -10.32 -16.04 6.72
CA LYS A 321 -11.45 -16.38 7.61
C LYS A 321 -12.67 -15.50 7.33
N HIS A 322 -12.46 -14.20 7.12
CA HIS A 322 -13.53 -13.26 6.82
C HIS A 322 -14.09 -13.47 5.40
N ILE A 323 -13.21 -13.72 4.43
CA ILE A 323 -13.60 -13.99 3.03
C ILE A 323 -14.48 -15.23 2.92
N ALA A 324 -14.21 -16.28 3.69
CA ALA A 324 -14.97 -17.53 3.65
C ALA A 324 -16.49 -17.33 3.91
N GLU A 325 -16.85 -16.33 4.73
CA GLU A 325 -18.23 -15.98 5.05
C GLU A 325 -18.92 -15.16 3.94
N LEU A 326 -18.16 -14.64 2.98
CA LEU A 326 -18.65 -13.69 1.95
C LEU A 326 -18.64 -14.30 0.54
N LEU A 327 -18.37 -15.59 0.40
CA LEU A 327 -18.26 -16.24 -0.92
C LEU A 327 -19.60 -16.26 -1.69
N ASP A 328 -20.74 -16.20 -0.99
CA ASP A 328 -22.10 -16.09 -1.56
C ASP A 328 -22.70 -14.68 -1.46
N HIS A 329 -21.86 -13.65 -1.27
CA HIS A 329 -22.30 -12.27 -1.12
C HIS A 329 -23.23 -11.84 -2.27
N SER A 330 -24.32 -11.13 -1.99
CA SER A 330 -25.38 -10.85 -2.99
C SER A 330 -24.93 -9.98 -4.17
N SER A 331 -23.95 -9.09 -3.96
CA SER A 331 -23.41 -8.25 -5.03
C SER A 331 -22.22 -8.86 -5.77
N LEU A 332 -22.37 -9.00 -7.09
CA LEU A 332 -21.28 -9.37 -8.02
C LEU A 332 -20.06 -8.45 -7.88
N SER A 333 -20.27 -7.13 -7.74
CA SER A 333 -19.16 -6.17 -7.65
C SER A 333 -18.28 -6.38 -6.42
N VAL A 334 -18.85 -6.91 -5.34
CA VAL A 334 -18.14 -7.28 -4.12
C VAL A 334 -17.50 -8.66 -4.30
N ARG A 335 -18.23 -9.65 -4.83
CA ARG A 335 -17.71 -11.00 -5.14
C ARG A 335 -16.46 -10.98 -6.02
N ILE A 336 -16.45 -10.16 -7.08
CA ILE A 336 -15.26 -9.97 -7.96
C ILE A 336 -14.04 -9.53 -7.15
N ARG A 337 -14.22 -8.65 -6.16
CA ARG A 337 -13.11 -8.15 -5.35
C ARG A 337 -12.67 -9.13 -4.27
N ILE A 338 -13.61 -9.88 -3.71
CA ILE A 338 -13.32 -10.97 -2.78
C ILE A 338 -12.52 -12.06 -3.48
N ALA A 339 -12.95 -12.49 -4.68
CA ALA A 339 -12.25 -13.47 -5.50
C ALA A 339 -10.80 -13.04 -5.82
N ASP A 340 -10.62 -11.78 -6.26
CA ASP A 340 -9.31 -11.17 -6.55
C ASP A 340 -8.39 -11.21 -5.32
N VAL A 341 -8.89 -10.80 -4.15
CA VAL A 341 -8.11 -10.81 -2.90
C VAL A 341 -7.82 -12.24 -2.42
N LEU A 342 -8.78 -13.17 -2.56
CA LEU A 342 -8.62 -14.56 -2.19
C LEU A 342 -7.53 -15.23 -3.03
N ALA A 343 -7.58 -15.05 -4.35
CA ALA A 343 -6.57 -15.55 -5.28
C ALA A 343 -5.17 -15.01 -4.94
N LEU A 344 -5.05 -13.71 -4.64
CA LEU A 344 -3.79 -13.09 -4.22
C LEU A 344 -3.27 -13.64 -2.88
N SER A 345 -4.16 -13.95 -1.94
CA SER A 345 -3.77 -14.53 -0.65
C SER A 345 -3.09 -15.89 -0.79
N MET A 346 -3.38 -16.62 -1.88
CA MET A 346 -2.82 -17.93 -2.21
C MET A 346 -1.74 -17.86 -3.29
N SER A 347 -1.46 -16.68 -3.89
CA SER A 347 -0.58 -16.59 -5.07
C SER A 347 0.89 -16.92 -4.77
N HIS A 348 1.31 -16.82 -3.51
CA HIS A 348 2.65 -17.20 -3.07
C HIS A 348 2.69 -18.57 -2.38
N ASP A 349 1.60 -19.33 -2.38
CA ASP A 349 1.62 -20.75 -2.05
C ASP A 349 2.34 -21.49 -3.19
N VAL A 350 3.67 -21.58 -3.11
CA VAL A 350 4.53 -22.18 -4.14
C VAL A 350 5.33 -23.35 -3.56
N THR A 351 5.45 -24.42 -4.33
CA THR A 351 6.31 -25.56 -4.01
C THR A 351 7.61 -25.41 -4.78
N LEU A 352 8.69 -25.05 -4.09
CA LEU A 352 10.03 -24.91 -4.69
C LEU A 352 10.87 -26.16 -4.42
N LEU A 353 11.78 -26.49 -5.34
CA LEU A 353 12.76 -27.55 -5.12
C LEU A 353 13.60 -27.22 -3.88
N ASP A 354 13.71 -28.17 -2.96
CA ASP A 354 14.39 -28.02 -1.66
C ASP A 354 13.85 -26.86 -0.79
N GLY A 355 12.64 -26.38 -1.09
CA GLY A 355 11.99 -25.27 -0.39
C GLY A 355 11.22 -25.71 0.85
N GLN A 356 11.14 -24.81 1.83
CA GLN A 356 10.25 -24.96 2.98
C GLN A 356 8.82 -24.54 2.61
N SER A 357 7.84 -25.20 3.23
CA SER A 357 6.42 -24.86 3.05
C SER A 357 6.14 -23.41 3.42
N THR A 358 5.34 -22.74 2.60
CA THR A 358 4.92 -21.36 2.88
C THR A 358 3.88 -21.32 4.00
N ARG A 359 3.83 -20.22 4.74
CA ARG A 359 2.84 -19.97 5.81
C ARG A 359 1.61 -19.21 5.33
N GLN A 360 1.52 -18.91 4.03
CA GLN A 360 0.34 -18.29 3.44
C GLN A 360 -0.83 -19.30 3.36
N PRO A 361 -2.07 -18.82 3.15
CA PRO A 361 -3.20 -19.70 2.84
C PRO A 361 -2.85 -20.71 1.75
N ASN A 362 -3.07 -22.00 2.06
CA ASN A 362 -2.77 -23.08 1.15
C ASN A 362 -3.98 -23.38 0.26
N ILE A 363 -3.73 -23.54 -1.04
CA ILE A 363 -4.81 -23.72 -2.01
C ILE A 363 -5.57 -25.04 -1.83
N ASN A 364 -4.88 -26.12 -1.45
CA ASN A 364 -5.54 -27.41 -1.28
C ASN A 364 -6.45 -27.37 -0.05
N VAL A 365 -5.99 -26.73 1.03
CA VAL A 365 -6.81 -26.49 2.24
C VAL A 365 -8.05 -25.67 1.90
N PHE A 366 -7.92 -24.63 1.07
CA PHE A 366 -9.09 -23.87 0.62
C PHE A 366 -10.09 -24.74 -0.12
N ILE A 367 -9.62 -25.51 -1.11
CA ILE A 367 -10.45 -26.39 -1.92
C ILE A 367 -11.14 -27.44 -1.04
N ASP A 368 -10.41 -28.06 -0.14
CA ASP A 368 -10.96 -29.05 0.79
C ASP A 368 -12.05 -28.42 1.69
N THR A 369 -11.85 -27.17 2.13
CA THR A 369 -12.81 -26.42 2.95
C THR A 369 -14.10 -26.11 2.22
N ILE A 370 -14.04 -25.82 0.91
CA ILE A 370 -15.23 -25.43 0.13
C ILE A 370 -15.90 -26.60 -0.61
N SER A 371 -15.25 -27.76 -0.70
CA SER A 371 -15.69 -28.87 -1.58
C SER A 371 -17.12 -29.33 -1.32
N GLU A 372 -17.49 -29.54 -0.05
CA GLU A 372 -18.85 -30.01 0.29
C GLU A 372 -19.92 -28.97 -0.07
N ARG A 373 -19.68 -27.71 0.31
CA ARG A 373 -20.58 -26.58 0.00
C ARG A 373 -20.70 -26.36 -1.51
N LEU A 374 -19.61 -26.55 -2.24
CA LEU A 374 -19.57 -26.44 -3.69
C LEU A 374 -20.46 -27.51 -4.32
N ASN A 375 -20.27 -28.78 -3.97
CA ASN A 375 -21.10 -29.88 -4.46
C ASN A 375 -22.60 -29.65 -4.22
N GLN A 376 -22.97 -29.19 -3.01
CA GLN A 376 -24.36 -28.84 -2.70
C GLN A 376 -24.88 -27.71 -3.59
N ALA A 377 -24.08 -26.66 -3.81
CA ALA A 377 -24.47 -25.55 -4.69
C ALA A 377 -24.68 -26.00 -6.14
N ILE A 378 -23.86 -26.94 -6.63
CA ILE A 378 -23.97 -27.49 -7.99
C ILE A 378 -25.25 -28.31 -8.14
N GLU A 379 -25.54 -29.19 -7.18
CA GLU A 379 -26.79 -29.97 -7.19
C GLU A 379 -28.03 -29.06 -7.19
N ILE A 380 -27.97 -27.91 -6.51
CA ILE A 380 -29.03 -26.90 -6.55
C ILE A 380 -29.11 -26.26 -7.95
N SER A 381 -27.96 -25.93 -8.55
CA SER A 381 -27.91 -25.32 -9.89
C SER A 381 -28.41 -26.25 -11.01
N GLU A 382 -28.14 -27.55 -10.92
CA GLU A 382 -28.56 -28.55 -11.91
C GLU A 382 -30.08 -28.77 -11.95
N ARG A 383 -30.80 -28.38 -10.89
CA ARG A 383 -32.27 -28.44 -10.83
C ARG A 383 -32.92 -27.36 -11.69
N LEU A 384 -32.16 -26.37 -12.15
CA LEU A 384 -32.66 -25.26 -12.93
C LEU A 384 -32.50 -25.47 -14.45
N PRO A 385 -33.37 -24.85 -15.27
CA PRO A 385 -33.18 -24.78 -16.71
C PRO A 385 -31.82 -24.19 -17.12
N ILE A 386 -31.15 -24.86 -18.07
CA ILE A 386 -29.80 -24.49 -18.58
C ILE A 386 -29.72 -23.06 -19.16
N ASN A 387 -30.85 -22.47 -19.57
CA ASN A 387 -30.92 -21.17 -20.24
C ASN A 387 -31.34 -20.01 -19.31
N LEU A 388 -31.27 -20.19 -17.99
CA LEU A 388 -31.56 -19.08 -17.07
C LEU A 388 -30.54 -17.95 -17.23
N ILE A 389 -31.03 -16.76 -17.54
CA ILE A 389 -30.21 -15.53 -17.58
C ILE A 389 -30.11 -14.99 -16.15
N SER A 390 -29.05 -14.25 -15.83
CA SER A 390 -28.78 -13.68 -14.49
C SER A 390 -29.99 -13.05 -13.79
N ASP A 391 -30.85 -12.36 -14.55
CA ASP A 391 -32.02 -11.67 -14.01
C ASP A 391 -33.10 -12.64 -13.52
N GLN A 392 -33.24 -13.80 -14.15
CA GLN A 392 -34.18 -14.85 -13.74
C GLN A 392 -33.68 -15.60 -12.49
N ILE A 393 -32.37 -15.63 -12.25
CA ILE A 393 -31.78 -16.19 -11.02
C ILE A 393 -32.10 -15.30 -9.82
N LEU A 394 -32.19 -13.97 -10.00
CA LEU A 394 -32.60 -13.04 -8.93
C LEU A 394 -34.05 -13.22 -8.49
N GLU A 395 -34.88 -13.91 -9.30
CA GLU A 395 -36.29 -14.19 -9.01
C GLU A 395 -36.49 -15.55 -8.30
N THR A 396 -35.45 -16.37 -8.17
CA THR A 396 -35.52 -17.66 -7.44
C THR A 396 -35.49 -17.46 -5.93
N ASP A 397 -35.66 -18.53 -5.16
CA ASP A 397 -35.49 -18.50 -3.71
C ASP A 397 -34.04 -18.15 -3.30
N LEU A 398 -33.88 -17.74 -2.04
CA LEU A 398 -32.61 -17.26 -1.50
C LEU A 398 -31.50 -18.33 -1.48
N GLU A 399 -31.86 -19.60 -1.30
CA GLU A 399 -30.90 -20.70 -1.27
C GLU A 399 -30.28 -20.90 -2.65
N THR A 400 -31.13 -20.91 -3.68
CA THR A 400 -30.71 -20.95 -5.08
C THR A 400 -29.83 -19.76 -5.44
N GLN A 401 -30.22 -18.53 -5.08
CA GLN A 401 -29.40 -17.34 -5.33
C GLN A 401 -28.01 -17.43 -4.69
N LYS A 402 -27.94 -17.89 -3.43
CA LYS A 402 -26.67 -18.07 -2.72
C LYS A 402 -25.80 -19.15 -3.36
N ALA A 403 -26.38 -20.25 -3.82
CA ALA A 403 -25.67 -21.31 -4.54
C ALA A 403 -25.01 -20.77 -5.81
N PHE A 404 -25.75 -20.02 -6.65
CA PHE A 404 -25.19 -19.40 -7.87
C PHE A 404 -24.10 -18.39 -7.57
N ASN A 405 -24.36 -17.48 -6.63
CA ASN A 405 -23.37 -16.48 -6.21
C ASN A 405 -22.08 -17.14 -5.70
N PHE A 406 -22.20 -18.24 -4.96
CA PHE A 406 -21.09 -19.02 -4.47
C PHE A 406 -20.27 -19.65 -5.60
N ILE A 407 -20.94 -20.35 -6.53
CA ILE A 407 -20.29 -20.98 -7.69
C ILE A 407 -19.54 -19.92 -8.52
N GLU A 408 -20.19 -18.79 -8.80
CA GLU A 408 -19.58 -17.70 -9.58
C GLU A 408 -18.33 -17.15 -8.88
N THR A 409 -18.37 -16.93 -7.54
CA THR A 409 -17.17 -16.51 -6.80
C THR A 409 -16.05 -17.53 -6.90
N VAL A 410 -16.35 -18.83 -6.82
CA VAL A 410 -15.34 -19.90 -6.94
C VAL A 410 -14.72 -19.89 -8.35
N VAL A 411 -15.53 -19.72 -9.41
CA VAL A 411 -15.04 -19.61 -10.79
C VAL A 411 -14.17 -18.37 -10.98
N LEU A 412 -14.61 -17.21 -10.47
CA LEU A 412 -13.82 -15.97 -10.50
C LEU A 412 -12.49 -16.15 -9.77
N THR A 413 -12.51 -16.76 -8.58
CA THR A 413 -11.32 -17.04 -7.78
C THR A 413 -10.36 -17.95 -8.54
N ASN A 414 -10.87 -19.00 -9.19
CA ASN A 414 -10.07 -19.91 -9.99
C ASN A 414 -9.39 -19.16 -11.16
N SER A 415 -10.16 -18.36 -11.92
CA SER A 415 -9.63 -17.51 -13.00
C SER A 415 -8.49 -16.59 -12.51
N ASP A 416 -8.69 -15.94 -11.37
CA ASP A 416 -7.67 -15.05 -10.80
C ASP A 416 -6.43 -15.82 -10.29
N ILE A 417 -6.60 -17.02 -9.75
CA ILE A 417 -5.47 -17.91 -9.38
C ILE A 417 -4.64 -18.24 -10.62
N PHE A 418 -5.28 -18.57 -11.75
CA PHE A 418 -4.56 -18.83 -13.01
C PHE A 418 -3.72 -17.63 -13.47
N TYR A 419 -4.19 -16.42 -13.20
CA TYR A 419 -3.50 -15.19 -13.59
C TYR A 419 -2.38 -14.79 -12.60
N TYR A 420 -2.57 -14.98 -11.30
CA TYR A 420 -1.65 -14.51 -10.26
C TYR A 420 -0.63 -15.55 -9.78
N SER A 421 -1.00 -16.82 -9.73
CA SER A 421 -0.17 -17.88 -9.15
C SER A 421 1.04 -18.18 -10.03
N GLN A 422 2.20 -18.38 -9.41
CA GLN A 422 3.39 -18.88 -10.10
C GLN A 422 3.29 -20.37 -10.45
N GLN A 423 2.36 -21.09 -9.79
CA GLN A 423 2.06 -22.50 -10.02
C GLN A 423 0.53 -22.67 -10.08
N PRO A 424 -0.10 -22.24 -11.19
CA PRO A 424 -1.55 -22.13 -11.28
C PRO A 424 -2.27 -23.49 -11.37
N ILE A 425 -1.56 -24.56 -11.72
CA ILE A 425 -2.11 -25.92 -11.77
C ILE A 425 -1.48 -26.72 -10.63
N LYS A 426 -2.18 -26.77 -9.50
CA LYS A 426 -1.91 -27.70 -8.40
C LYS A 426 -2.96 -28.80 -8.42
N ASN A 427 -2.61 -30.02 -7.98
CA ASN A 427 -3.51 -31.19 -8.00
C ASN A 427 -4.90 -30.89 -7.41
N GLY A 428 -4.97 -30.05 -6.38
CA GLY A 428 -6.25 -29.66 -5.78
C GLY A 428 -7.14 -28.84 -6.72
N ILE A 429 -6.58 -27.91 -7.49
CA ILE A 429 -7.31 -26.98 -8.37
C ILE A 429 -8.03 -27.72 -9.49
N ILE A 430 -7.47 -28.85 -9.95
CA ILE A 430 -8.11 -29.72 -10.93
C ILE A 430 -9.48 -30.18 -10.42
N ARG A 431 -9.69 -30.32 -9.10
CA ARG A 431 -10.98 -30.68 -8.50
C ARG A 431 -12.03 -29.58 -8.58
N LEU A 432 -11.63 -28.34 -8.88
CA LEU A 432 -12.56 -27.24 -9.17
C LEU A 432 -13.01 -27.24 -10.65
N PHE A 433 -12.47 -28.16 -11.46
CA PHE A 433 -12.98 -28.51 -12.79
C PHE A 433 -13.71 -29.87 -12.67
N PRO A 434 -14.94 -30.06 -13.19
CA PRO A 434 -15.50 -29.52 -14.42
C PRO A 434 -16.94 -28.99 -14.26
N PHE A 435 -17.09 -27.72 -13.89
CA PHE A 435 -18.35 -26.98 -14.12
C PHE A 435 -18.29 -26.27 -15.47
#